data_AF-A0A352N5A8-F1
#
_entry.id   AF-A0A352N5A8-F1
#
_cell.length_a   1.000
_cell.length_b   1.000
_cell.length_c   1.000
_cell.angle_alpha   90.00
_cell.angle_beta   90.00
_cell.angle_gamma   90.00
#
_symmetry.space_group_name_H-M   'P 1'
#
loop_
_entity.id
_entity.type
_entity.pdbx_description
1 polymer ?
#
loop_
_entity_poly.entity_id
_entity_poly.type
_entity_poly.pdbx_seq_one_letter_code
_entity_poly.pdbx_strand_id
1 'polypeptide(L)'
;MNGTGEQQQKENLLLKGKLNALSAIIRIGHEAFEKQDLIQWAGHVVNNSILAISYNRSALLDMRGPQPKIISVSGQAAVNHNSEYCLELLSLARPFTKISKITAVDKESLSAVGAGPEAVASLEYMLRTCEALYLVPISVPGTKSDETGNFLWFIDFSQKEQAAVAPAILSLLREHYGESLFFILNRQRTPMVKRFMDRREWMRPSRILLILFILFLISSVAVRVRQAVSADFEIAPEKEIIAYSPFEGRVATCHFKSGSTVKNGDVVLEFDTEERVFNLNSAKNEYNRTSAQFDLIQRQSFQDVAKRGQVKLLELQREKSSIDIKRNQWYLDRSTVRAEADGVLDIGEADKLEGKAMRPGEKLFEVLETKSLVARIYLDERNASVIGPECKVALYLHARPESTLNGTVISISPKPVLTETKKYCYLIKVKLDDKQQNLICGMRGIARVSGKKVSLGYYLFRHMVLWYRQL
;
A
#
# COMPACT_ATOMS: atom_id res chain seq x y z
N MET A 1 54.29 82.88 -0.69
CA MET A 1 53.02 82.26 -0.29
C MET A 1 52.97 80.76 -0.68
N ASN A 2 54.05 79.99 -0.39
CA ASN A 2 54.13 78.55 -0.75
C ASN A 2 54.02 77.60 0.46
N GLY A 3 54.01 78.11 1.70
CA GLY A 3 54.00 77.27 2.90
C GLY A 3 52.64 76.67 3.27
N THR A 4 51.54 77.35 2.94
CA THR A 4 50.17 76.90 3.29
C THR A 4 49.69 75.72 2.45
N GLY A 5 50.04 75.67 1.16
CA GLY A 5 49.66 74.55 0.28
C GLY A 5 50.38 73.24 0.63
N GLU A 6 51.67 73.31 0.98
CA GLU A 6 52.47 72.13 1.32
C GLU A 6 52.05 71.51 2.67
N GLN A 7 51.67 72.36 3.63
CA GLN A 7 51.15 71.92 4.93
C GLN A 7 49.76 71.28 4.79
N GLN A 8 48.88 71.87 3.97
CA GLN A 8 47.56 71.33 3.68
C GLN A 8 47.63 70.02 2.85
N GLN A 9 48.63 69.87 1.99
CA GLN A 9 48.88 68.64 1.24
C GLN A 9 49.43 67.52 2.14
N LYS A 10 50.32 67.84 3.08
CA LYS A 10 50.79 66.90 4.13
C LYS A 10 49.63 66.46 5.04
N GLU A 11 48.76 67.38 5.45
CA GLU A 11 47.59 67.08 6.28
C GLU A 11 46.57 66.20 5.54
N ASN A 12 46.26 66.51 4.28
CA ASN A 12 45.40 65.66 3.44
C ASN A 12 46.00 64.25 3.20
N LEU A 13 47.31 64.16 3.01
CA LEU A 13 47.99 62.87 2.88
C LEU A 13 47.88 62.04 4.17
N LEU A 14 48.05 62.68 5.33
CA LEU A 14 47.92 62.05 6.65
C LEU A 14 46.47 61.61 6.94
N LEU A 15 45.49 62.45 6.60
CA LEU A 15 44.06 62.11 6.70
C LEU A 15 43.69 60.94 5.78
N LYS A 16 44.19 60.93 4.54
CA LYS A 16 43.99 59.82 3.60
C LYS A 16 44.64 58.52 4.12
N GLY A 17 45.82 58.61 4.72
CA GLY A 17 46.48 57.47 5.37
C GLY A 17 45.65 56.90 6.53
N LYS A 18 45.14 57.76 7.43
CA LYS A 18 44.27 57.36 8.54
C LYS A 18 42.94 56.76 8.06
N LEU A 19 42.32 57.34 7.03
CA LEU A 19 41.07 56.84 6.44
C LEU A 19 41.28 55.47 5.79
N ASN A 20 42.40 55.28 5.08
CA ASN A 20 42.75 53.99 4.49
C ASN A 20 42.99 52.92 5.56
N ALA A 21 43.67 53.26 6.66
CA ALA A 21 43.85 52.33 7.78
C ALA A 21 42.51 51.95 8.42
N LEU A 22 41.61 52.92 8.65
CA LEU A 22 40.27 52.66 9.19
C LEU A 22 39.43 51.79 8.25
N SER A 23 39.45 52.09 6.94
CA SER A 23 38.76 51.29 5.93
C SER A 23 39.32 49.87 5.86
N ALA A 24 40.64 49.70 5.97
CA ALA A 24 41.29 48.40 6.03
C ALA A 24 40.84 47.62 7.26
N ILE A 25 40.79 48.24 8.45
CA ILE A 25 40.33 47.61 9.71
C ILE A 25 38.89 47.12 9.59
N ILE A 26 37.98 47.94 9.08
CA ILE A 26 36.56 47.56 8.91
C ILE A 26 36.45 46.40 7.91
N ARG A 27 37.14 46.49 6.78
CA ARG A 27 37.10 45.45 5.73
C ARG A 27 37.60 44.11 6.26
N ILE A 28 38.80 44.08 6.87
CA ILE A 28 39.38 42.83 7.36
C ILE A 28 38.63 42.29 8.58
N GLY A 29 38.03 43.16 9.41
CA GLY A 29 37.13 42.76 10.48
C GLY A 29 35.88 42.06 9.95
N HIS A 30 35.26 42.58 8.88
CA HIS A 30 34.11 41.95 8.24
C HIS A 30 34.46 40.62 7.57
N GLU A 31 35.55 40.57 6.78
CA GLU A 31 36.04 39.35 6.12
C GLU A 31 36.34 38.22 7.13
N ALA A 32 36.65 38.56 8.38
CA ALA A 32 36.85 37.57 9.45
C ALA A 32 35.56 36.80 9.80
N PHE A 33 34.38 37.40 9.68
CA PHE A 33 33.09 36.72 9.92
C PHE A 33 32.74 35.70 8.82
N GLU A 34 33.29 35.86 7.62
CA GLU A 34 33.02 34.97 6.48
C GLU A 34 33.80 33.64 6.58
N LYS A 35 34.81 33.57 7.46
CA LYS A 35 35.65 32.37 7.58
C LYS A 35 34.86 31.20 8.17
N GLN A 36 35.12 30.01 7.63
CA GLN A 36 34.31 28.82 7.94
C GLN A 36 34.72 28.18 9.28
N ASP A 37 36.03 28.15 9.54
CA ASP A 37 36.63 27.45 10.68
C ASP A 37 37.68 28.32 11.40
N LEU A 38 38.00 27.93 12.64
CA LEU A 38 38.99 28.61 13.49
C LEU A 38 40.37 28.74 12.83
N ILE A 39 40.81 27.75 12.06
CA ILE A 39 42.12 27.77 11.38
C ILE A 39 42.13 28.81 10.25
N GLN A 40 41.06 28.88 9.45
CA GLN A 40 40.93 29.88 8.39
C GLN A 40 40.83 31.29 8.95
N TRP A 41 40.12 31.44 10.07
CA TRP A 41 40.04 32.71 10.79
C TRP A 41 41.40 33.13 11.39
N ALA A 42 42.10 32.21 12.04
CA ALA A 42 43.44 32.48 12.57
C ALA A 42 44.42 32.88 11.45
N GLY A 43 44.38 32.17 10.32
CA GLY A 43 45.15 32.50 9.11
C GLY A 43 44.81 33.89 8.56
N HIS A 44 43.54 34.29 8.59
CA HIS A 44 43.11 35.63 8.20
C HIS A 44 43.65 36.70 9.14
N VAL A 45 43.56 36.49 10.45
CA VAL A 45 44.09 37.43 11.46
C VAL A 45 45.58 37.69 11.24
N VAL A 46 46.39 36.64 11.03
CA VAL A 46 47.85 36.78 10.93
C VAL A 46 48.37 37.19 9.54
N ASN A 47 47.57 37.07 8.49
CA ASN A 47 48.01 37.42 7.13
C ASN A 47 47.39 38.73 6.63
N ASN A 48 46.15 39.04 6.97
CA ASN A 48 45.44 40.20 6.41
C ASN A 48 45.58 41.44 7.28
N SER A 49 45.99 41.31 8.54
CA SER A 49 46.26 42.46 9.42
C SER A 49 47.40 43.34 8.90
N ILE A 50 48.28 42.83 8.03
CA ILE A 50 49.36 43.61 7.41
C ILE A 50 48.82 44.80 6.58
N LEU A 51 47.57 44.70 6.11
CA LEU A 51 46.87 45.76 5.38
C LEU A 51 46.48 46.95 6.26
N ALA A 52 46.32 46.72 7.57
CA ALA A 52 45.99 47.75 8.55
C ALA A 52 47.25 48.28 9.26
N ILE A 53 48.22 47.39 9.52
CA ILE A 53 49.47 47.74 10.18
C ILE A 53 50.63 46.91 9.63
N SER A 54 51.70 47.58 9.19
CA SER A 54 52.90 46.90 8.70
C SER A 54 53.66 46.25 9.87
N TYR A 55 53.88 44.94 9.79
CA TYR A 55 54.67 44.14 10.74
C TYR A 55 55.56 43.16 9.97
N ASN A 56 56.55 42.57 10.64
CA ASN A 56 57.46 41.61 10.01
C ASN A 56 56.87 40.19 10.01
N ARG A 57 56.40 39.73 11.17
CA ARG A 57 55.71 38.46 11.39
C ARG A 57 54.61 38.62 12.43
N SER A 58 53.60 37.77 12.31
CA SER A 58 52.59 37.62 13.34
C SER A 58 52.19 36.16 13.52
N ALA A 59 51.74 35.81 14.72
CA ALA A 59 51.31 34.44 15.03
C ALA A 59 50.13 34.47 16.00
N LEU A 60 49.23 33.49 15.87
CA LEU A 60 48.07 33.35 16.75
C LEU A 60 48.14 32.05 17.54
N LEU A 61 47.94 32.16 18.84
CA LEU A 61 48.06 31.09 19.82
C LEU A 61 46.74 30.84 20.52
N ASP A 62 46.42 29.56 20.72
CA ASP A 62 45.36 29.10 21.61
C ASP A 62 45.94 28.92 23.02
N MET A 63 45.40 29.68 23.97
CA MET A 63 45.85 29.70 25.37
C MET A 63 44.89 28.95 26.31
N ARG A 64 43.82 28.32 25.78
CA ARG A 64 42.76 27.67 26.58
C ARG A 64 43.20 26.34 27.18
N GLY A 65 44.24 25.72 26.61
CA GLY A 65 44.79 24.45 27.06
C GLY A 65 45.87 24.60 28.15
N PRO A 66 46.33 23.49 28.74
CA PRO A 66 47.41 23.50 29.74
C PRO A 66 48.77 23.94 29.16
N GLN A 67 48.96 23.86 27.84
CA GLN A 67 50.11 24.40 27.13
C GLN A 67 49.63 25.23 25.93
N PRO A 68 50.32 26.36 25.63
CA PRO A 68 49.99 27.19 24.48
C PRO A 68 50.19 26.42 23.18
N LYS A 69 49.28 26.59 22.21
CA LYS A 69 49.38 25.97 20.88
C LYS A 69 49.28 27.01 19.79
N ILE A 70 50.24 27.03 18.87
CA ILE A 70 50.20 27.92 17.70
C ILE A 70 49.16 27.39 16.70
N ILE A 71 48.22 28.23 16.29
CA ILE A 71 47.18 27.92 15.30
C ILE A 71 47.62 28.37 13.90
N SER A 72 48.22 29.55 13.79
CA SER A 72 48.67 30.09 12.51
C SER A 72 49.85 31.05 12.67
N VAL A 73 50.69 31.13 11.65
CA VAL A 73 51.85 32.04 11.55
C VAL A 73 51.79 32.73 10.19
N SER A 74 52.06 34.03 10.16
CA SER A 74 52.04 34.86 8.96
C SER A 74 52.98 34.32 7.88
N GLY A 75 52.51 34.25 6.64
CA GLY A 75 53.30 33.79 5.49
C GLY A 75 53.51 32.27 5.41
N GLN A 76 52.91 31.48 6.30
CA GLN A 76 52.96 30.02 6.26
C GLN A 76 51.59 29.43 5.93
N ALA A 77 51.53 28.52 4.94
CA ALA A 77 50.30 27.80 4.59
C ALA A 77 49.89 26.78 5.67
N ALA A 78 50.87 26.20 6.36
CA ALA A 78 50.70 25.32 7.51
C ALA A 78 51.81 25.59 8.54
N VAL A 79 51.49 25.53 9.83
CA VAL A 79 52.43 25.84 10.91
C VAL A 79 53.49 24.76 11.02
N ASN A 80 54.76 25.12 10.87
CA ASN A 80 55.87 24.23 11.19
C ASN A 80 56.23 24.33 12.68
N HIS A 81 55.65 23.43 13.49
CA HIS A 81 55.84 23.40 14.94
C HIS A 81 57.30 23.17 15.40
N ASN A 82 58.15 22.60 14.53
CA ASN A 82 59.56 22.31 14.86
C ASN A 82 60.50 23.45 14.44
N SER A 83 59.99 24.56 13.89
CA SER A 83 60.81 25.71 13.58
C SER A 83 61.29 26.40 14.86
N GLU A 84 62.55 26.86 14.87
CA GLU A 84 63.13 27.61 16.01
C GLU A 84 62.23 28.77 16.42
N TYR A 85 61.72 29.54 15.45
CA TYR A 85 60.77 30.62 15.69
C TYR A 85 59.54 30.19 16.50
N CYS A 86 58.93 29.04 16.17
CA CYS A 86 57.75 28.56 16.89
C CYS A 86 58.07 28.08 18.30
N LEU A 87 59.23 27.43 18.50
CA LEU A 87 59.66 26.96 19.82
C LEU A 87 59.95 28.14 20.75
N GLU A 88 60.68 29.14 20.26
CA GLU A 88 60.99 30.35 21.03
C GLU A 88 59.73 31.16 21.34
N LEU A 89 58.79 31.24 20.40
CA LEU A 89 57.51 31.92 20.62
C LEU A 89 56.67 31.21 21.69
N LEU A 90 56.61 29.87 21.69
CA LEU A 90 55.93 29.10 22.73
C LEU A 90 56.56 29.30 24.10
N SER A 91 57.90 29.27 24.19
CA SER A 91 58.64 29.54 25.43
C SER A 91 58.39 30.95 25.95
N LEU A 92 58.32 31.94 25.06
CA LEU A 92 58.03 33.32 25.39
C LEU A 92 56.57 33.55 25.82
N ALA A 93 55.61 32.82 25.25
CA ALA A 93 54.19 32.98 25.55
C ALA A 93 53.74 32.29 26.86
N ARG A 94 54.45 31.25 27.31
CA ARG A 94 54.10 30.45 28.51
C ARG A 94 53.89 31.27 29.80
N PRO A 95 54.73 32.28 30.14
CA PRO A 95 54.53 33.08 31.35
C PRO A 95 53.22 33.89 31.28
N PHE A 96 52.81 34.29 30.08
CA PHE A 96 51.73 35.24 29.82
C PHE A 96 50.33 34.58 29.78
N THR A 97 49.92 33.93 30.87
CA THR A 97 48.63 33.23 30.96
C THR A 97 47.42 34.14 31.22
N LYS A 98 47.63 35.30 31.86
CA LYS A 98 46.58 36.25 32.26
C LYS A 98 46.89 37.67 31.81
N ILE A 99 46.73 37.95 30.53
CA ILE A 99 46.84 39.30 29.97
C ILE A 99 45.47 39.81 29.52
N SER A 100 45.07 40.98 30.01
CA SER A 100 43.86 41.68 29.58
C SER A 100 44.12 42.87 28.65
N LYS A 101 45.31 43.48 28.68
CA LYS A 101 45.71 44.66 27.89
C LYS A 101 46.72 44.29 26.80
N ILE A 102 46.93 45.18 25.83
CA ILE A 102 48.03 45.01 24.86
C ILE A 102 49.34 45.29 25.61
N THR A 103 50.27 44.34 25.56
CA THR A 103 51.53 44.40 26.32
C THR A 103 52.71 44.37 25.36
N ALA A 104 53.62 45.35 25.48
CA ALA A 104 54.92 45.29 24.82
C ALA A 104 55.82 44.31 25.59
N VAL A 105 56.53 43.44 24.87
CA VAL A 105 57.41 42.44 25.48
C VAL A 105 58.83 42.99 25.59
N ASP A 106 59.18 43.40 26.79
CA ASP A 106 60.49 43.87 27.22
C ASP A 106 60.96 43.15 28.49
N LYS A 107 62.20 43.44 28.93
CA LYS A 107 62.77 42.82 30.15
C LYS A 107 61.92 43.13 31.40
N GLU A 108 61.24 44.27 31.43
CA GLU A 108 60.37 44.70 32.54
C GLU A 108 59.07 43.89 32.59
N SER A 109 58.38 43.73 31.46
CA SER A 109 57.14 42.92 31.36
C SER A 109 57.37 41.44 31.68
N LEU A 110 58.52 40.87 31.33
CA LEU A 110 58.89 39.50 31.70
C LEU A 110 59.13 39.36 33.20
N SER A 111 59.76 40.37 33.83
CA SER A 111 59.96 40.38 35.28
C SER A 111 58.64 40.52 36.04
N ALA A 112 57.69 41.31 35.52
CA ALA A 112 56.36 41.51 36.12
C ALA A 112 55.51 40.23 36.15
N VAL A 113 55.76 39.30 35.23
CA VAL A 113 55.03 38.03 35.11
C VAL A 113 55.80 36.85 35.74
N GLY A 114 56.98 37.10 36.32
CA GLY A 114 57.79 36.07 36.97
C GLY A 114 58.31 35.02 35.97
N ALA A 115 58.70 35.45 34.78
CA ALA A 115 59.13 34.56 33.71
C ALA A 115 60.45 33.84 34.05
N GLY A 116 60.55 32.56 33.70
CA GLY A 116 61.77 31.76 33.86
C GLY A 116 62.90 32.17 32.91
N PRO A 117 64.13 31.65 33.12
CA PRO A 117 65.30 32.00 32.30
C PRO A 117 65.14 31.65 30.82
N GLU A 118 64.34 30.62 30.51
CA GLU A 118 64.00 30.22 29.13
C GLU A 118 63.30 31.34 28.36
N ALA A 119 62.31 32.02 28.95
CA ALA A 119 61.57 33.08 28.28
C ALA A 119 62.42 34.34 28.05
N VAL A 120 63.39 34.61 28.93
CA VAL A 120 64.36 35.71 28.75
C VAL A 120 65.29 35.41 27.57
N ALA A 121 65.78 34.17 27.45
CA ALA A 121 66.59 33.74 26.31
C ALA A 121 65.79 33.81 24.99
N SER A 122 64.53 33.39 25.00
CA SER A 122 63.63 33.50 23.84
C SER A 122 63.40 34.95 23.41
N LEU A 123 63.25 35.88 24.35
CA LEU A 123 63.14 37.31 24.04
C LEU A 123 64.43 37.83 23.39
N GLU A 124 65.60 37.46 23.92
CA GLU A 124 66.88 37.88 23.34
C GLU A 124 67.09 37.31 21.92
N TYR A 125 66.62 36.09 21.64
CA TYR A 125 66.61 35.54 20.29
C TYR A 125 65.67 36.32 19.36
N MET A 126 64.44 36.63 19.79
CA MET A 126 63.47 37.41 19.01
C MET A 126 63.98 38.82 18.69
N LEU A 127 64.58 39.51 19.67
CA LEU A 127 65.13 40.86 19.51
C LEU A 127 66.34 40.93 18.56
N ARG A 128 66.94 39.80 18.14
CA ARG A 128 67.92 39.78 17.04
C ARG A 128 67.29 40.07 15.68
N THR A 129 66.00 39.76 15.54
CA THR A 129 65.26 39.82 14.27
C THR A 129 64.20 40.92 14.27
N CYS A 130 63.71 41.36 15.43
CA CYS A 130 62.73 42.43 15.57
C CYS A 130 63.19 43.53 16.54
N GLU A 131 62.70 44.75 16.34
CA GLU A 131 63.00 45.89 17.22
C GLU A 131 61.99 46.05 18.35
N ALA A 132 60.75 45.61 18.13
CA ALA A 132 59.68 45.69 19.12
C ALA A 132 58.71 44.53 18.94
N LEU A 133 58.11 44.11 20.05
CA LEU A 133 57.24 42.96 20.10
C LEU A 133 56.00 43.23 20.95
N TYR A 134 54.82 42.86 20.44
CA TYR A 134 53.55 43.05 21.13
C TYR A 134 52.75 41.75 21.28
N LEU A 135 52.12 41.63 22.44
CA LEU A 135 51.13 40.62 22.78
C LEU A 135 49.74 41.25 22.86
N VAL A 136 48.84 40.78 22.01
CA VAL A 136 47.46 41.26 21.89
C VAL A 136 46.52 40.12 22.29
N PRO A 137 45.91 40.14 23.49
CA PRO A 137 44.98 39.08 23.89
C PRO A 137 43.65 39.24 23.13
N ILE A 138 43.15 38.20 22.48
CA ILE A 138 41.83 38.20 21.82
C ILE A 138 40.87 37.37 22.66
N SER A 139 39.83 38.03 23.16
CA SER A 139 38.80 37.44 24.01
C SER A 139 37.44 37.50 23.36
N VAL A 140 36.64 36.46 23.59
CA VAL A 140 35.26 36.39 23.15
C VAL A 140 34.40 37.38 23.95
N PRO A 141 33.61 38.27 23.32
CA PRO A 141 32.70 39.18 24.01
C PRO A 141 31.83 38.47 25.04
N GLY A 142 31.71 39.05 26.24
CA GLY A 142 30.88 38.52 27.33
C GLY A 142 31.52 37.42 28.20
N THR A 143 32.76 37.00 27.91
CA THR A 143 33.53 36.15 28.84
C THR A 143 34.22 37.00 29.92
N LYS A 144 34.19 36.56 31.19
CA LYS A 144 34.91 37.26 32.27
C LYS A 144 36.41 37.15 32.03
N SER A 145 37.12 38.28 32.12
CA SER A 145 38.56 38.40 31.82
C SER A 145 39.50 37.57 32.70
N ASP A 146 38.98 36.90 33.74
CA ASP A 146 39.76 36.12 34.72
C ASP A 146 39.75 34.60 34.48
N GLU A 147 38.96 34.11 33.51
CA GLU A 147 38.93 32.69 33.15
C GLU A 147 39.85 32.47 31.95
N THR A 148 40.99 31.80 32.20
CA THR A 148 41.91 31.13 31.24
C THR A 148 41.89 31.61 29.78
N GLY A 149 43.02 32.19 29.36
CA GLY A 149 43.24 32.85 28.06
C GLY A 149 42.56 32.19 26.86
N ASN A 150 41.79 32.98 26.11
CA ASN A 150 41.14 32.48 24.90
C ASN A 150 42.17 32.37 23.75
N PHE A 151 42.67 33.49 23.25
CA PHE A 151 43.69 33.49 22.20
C PHE A 151 44.68 34.63 22.40
N LEU A 152 45.94 34.40 22.02
CA LEU A 152 47.00 35.40 22.11
C LEU A 152 47.57 35.66 20.72
N TRP A 153 47.50 36.91 20.27
CA TRP A 153 48.03 37.35 18.99
C TRP A 153 49.36 38.06 19.19
N PHE A 154 50.39 37.50 18.57
CA PHE A 154 51.78 37.94 18.62
C PHE A 154 52.12 38.73 17.36
N ILE A 155 52.75 39.89 17.50
CA ILE A 155 53.13 40.74 16.37
C ILE A 155 54.51 41.35 16.62
N ASP A 156 55.45 41.10 15.71
CA ASP A 156 56.78 41.68 15.76
C ASP A 156 56.97 42.80 14.72
N PHE A 157 57.75 43.81 15.08
CA PHE A 157 57.98 45.01 14.27
C PHE A 157 59.47 45.18 13.99
N SER A 158 59.79 45.50 12.74
CA SER A 158 61.17 45.81 12.31
C SER A 158 61.55 47.29 12.47
N GLN A 159 60.58 48.17 12.72
CA GLN A 159 60.79 49.61 12.87
C GLN A 159 60.10 50.14 14.13
N LYS A 160 60.85 50.82 15.00
CA LYS A 160 60.34 51.46 16.23
C LYS A 160 59.20 52.47 15.99
N GLU A 161 59.23 53.22 14.90
CA GLU A 161 58.19 54.22 14.59
C GLU A 161 56.82 53.58 14.35
N GLN A 162 56.78 52.45 13.64
CA GLN A 162 55.56 51.69 13.39
C GLN A 162 55.04 51.03 14.68
N ALA A 163 55.96 50.52 15.50
CA ALA A 163 55.66 49.92 16.79
C ALA A 163 55.01 50.92 17.78
N ALA A 164 55.33 52.21 17.71
CA ALA A 164 54.76 53.23 18.61
C ALA A 164 53.27 53.52 18.33
N VAL A 165 52.83 53.43 17.08
CA VAL A 165 51.44 53.68 16.68
C VAL A 165 50.58 52.41 16.77
N ALA A 166 51.22 51.24 16.84
CA ALA A 166 50.57 49.94 16.84
C ALA A 166 49.45 49.75 17.87
N PRO A 167 49.60 50.14 19.15
CA PRO A 167 48.59 49.84 20.17
C PRO A 167 47.19 50.38 19.86
N ALA A 168 47.09 51.54 19.21
CA ALA A 168 45.81 52.18 18.87
C ALA A 168 45.06 51.46 17.71
N ILE A 169 45.80 50.91 16.76
CA ILE A 169 45.22 50.13 15.65
C ILE A 169 44.87 48.71 16.13
N LEU A 170 45.77 48.13 16.94
CA LEU A 170 45.61 46.79 17.49
C LEU A 170 44.46 46.69 18.49
N SER A 171 44.14 47.75 19.25
CA SER A 171 42.97 47.75 20.13
C SER A 171 41.67 47.60 19.34
N LEU A 172 41.52 48.34 18.24
CA LEU A 172 40.33 48.26 17.40
C LEU A 172 40.23 46.93 16.64
N LEU A 173 41.35 46.42 16.12
CA LEU A 173 41.39 45.11 15.45
C LEU A 173 41.07 43.97 16.40
N ARG A 174 41.60 44.02 17.62
CA ARG A 174 41.31 43.04 18.66
C ARG A 174 39.82 42.94 18.95
N GLU A 175 39.09 44.05 18.99
CA GLU A 175 37.65 44.07 19.24
C GLU A 175 36.87 43.37 18.11
N HIS A 176 37.09 43.78 16.85
CA HIS A 176 36.43 43.16 15.69
C HIS A 176 36.79 41.67 15.52
N TYR A 177 38.04 41.29 15.78
CA TYR A 177 38.44 39.89 15.79
C TYR A 177 37.81 39.12 16.95
N GLY A 178 37.68 39.71 18.13
CA GLY A 178 36.93 39.11 19.24
C GLY A 178 35.46 38.82 18.90
N GLU A 179 34.79 39.75 18.22
CA GLU A 179 33.39 39.57 17.78
C GLU A 179 33.23 38.47 16.72
N SER A 180 34.09 38.46 15.70
CA SER A 180 34.08 37.41 14.67
C SER A 180 34.42 36.03 15.25
N LEU A 181 35.32 35.96 16.22
CA LEU A 181 35.64 34.74 16.94
C LEU A 181 34.43 34.18 17.71
N PHE A 182 33.63 35.02 18.36
CA PHE A 182 32.38 34.59 19.01
C PHE A 182 31.45 33.90 18.02
N PHE A 183 31.28 34.49 16.84
CA PHE A 183 30.43 33.92 15.80
C PHE A 183 30.92 32.56 15.35
N ILE A 184 32.23 32.41 15.09
CA ILE A 184 32.82 31.16 14.61
C ILE A 184 32.71 30.05 15.66
N LEU A 185 33.00 30.36 16.93
CA LEU A 185 32.89 29.38 18.01
C LEU A 185 31.43 28.97 18.31
N ASN A 186 30.46 29.86 18.09
CA ASN A 186 29.04 29.61 18.43
C ASN A 186 28.16 29.23 17.23
N ARG A 187 28.69 29.18 16.00
CA ARG A 187 27.95 28.85 14.77
C ARG A 187 27.24 27.49 14.81
N GLN A 188 27.73 26.54 15.61
CA GLN A 188 27.15 25.20 15.77
C GLN A 188 26.12 25.09 16.91
N ARG A 189 25.87 26.16 17.68
CA ARG A 189 24.96 26.15 18.84
C ARG A 189 23.54 26.65 18.54
N THR A 190 23.01 26.41 17.34
CA THR A 190 21.56 26.50 17.13
C THR A 190 20.92 25.16 17.52
N PRO A 191 20.20 25.07 18.65
CA PRO A 191 19.65 23.80 19.12
C PRO A 191 18.61 23.27 18.12
N MET A 192 18.75 21.99 17.77
CA MET A 192 17.87 21.21 16.91
C MET A 192 16.36 21.36 17.26
N VAL A 193 16.07 21.72 18.52
CA VAL A 193 14.74 21.97 19.06
C VAL A 193 14.02 23.17 18.42
N LYS A 194 14.71 24.25 18.03
CA LYS A 194 14.05 25.39 17.37
C LYS A 194 13.61 25.07 15.93
N ARG A 195 14.29 24.15 15.25
CA ARG A 195 13.92 23.68 13.91
C ARG A 195 12.63 22.85 13.90
N PHE A 196 12.30 22.23 15.03
CA PHE A 196 11.06 21.47 15.21
C PHE A 196 9.85 22.35 15.56
N MET A 197 10.06 23.60 15.96
CA MET A 197 9.03 24.49 16.52
C MET A 197 8.64 25.68 15.64
N ASP A 198 9.19 25.80 14.43
CA ASP A 198 8.77 26.82 13.46
C ASP A 198 7.43 26.44 12.80
N ARG A 199 6.35 27.09 13.26
CA ARG A 199 4.95 26.90 12.79
C ARG A 199 4.76 27.05 11.27
N ARG A 200 5.69 27.67 10.55
CA ARG A 200 5.63 27.91 9.09
C ARG A 200 5.98 26.68 8.25
N GLU A 201 6.70 25.69 8.80
CA GLU A 201 6.98 24.43 8.09
C GLU A 201 5.91 23.35 8.28
N TRP A 202 5.03 23.48 9.28
CA TRP A 202 3.99 22.48 9.55
C TRP A 202 2.86 22.50 8.51
N MET A 203 2.62 23.65 7.87
CA MET A 203 1.62 23.86 6.80
C MET A 203 2.18 23.70 5.38
N ARG A 204 3.32 23.01 5.19
CA ARG A 204 3.76 22.64 3.83
C ARG A 204 2.84 21.52 3.29
N PRO A 205 2.37 21.62 2.03
CA PRO A 205 1.42 20.65 1.47
C PRO A 205 1.96 19.21 1.49
N SER A 206 3.29 19.03 1.43
CA SER A 206 3.95 17.72 1.54
C SER A 206 3.75 17.05 2.90
N ARG A 207 3.76 17.80 4.01
CA ARG A 207 3.51 17.25 5.36
C ARG A 207 2.01 17.00 5.60
N ILE A 208 1.14 17.84 5.05
CA ILE A 208 -0.31 17.61 5.08
C ILE A 208 -0.66 16.34 4.30
N LEU A 209 -0.07 16.14 3.11
CA LEU A 209 -0.19 14.90 2.35
C LEU A 209 0.33 13.69 3.14
N LEU A 210 1.46 13.82 3.83
CA LEU A 210 2.01 12.73 4.63
C LEU A 210 1.11 12.39 5.84
N ILE A 211 0.54 13.39 6.52
CA ILE A 211 -0.42 13.20 7.60
C ILE A 211 -1.71 12.57 7.08
N LEU A 212 -2.26 13.05 5.96
CA LEU A 212 -3.43 12.46 5.31
C LEU A 212 -3.16 11.02 4.86
N PHE A 213 -1.95 10.72 4.39
CA PHE A 213 -1.54 9.38 4.00
C PHE A 213 -1.44 8.44 5.22
N ILE A 214 -0.86 8.90 6.33
CA ILE A 214 -0.84 8.15 7.58
C ILE A 214 -2.26 7.93 8.12
N LEU A 215 -3.09 8.97 8.10
CA LEU A 215 -4.51 8.89 8.51
C LEU A 215 -5.28 7.90 7.61
N PHE A 216 -5.02 7.92 6.30
CA PHE A 216 -5.58 6.96 5.35
C PHE A 216 -5.13 5.53 5.64
N LEU A 217 -3.84 5.31 5.94
CA LEU A 217 -3.30 4.00 6.34
C LEU A 217 -3.95 3.48 7.63
N ILE A 218 -4.07 4.35 8.65
CA ILE A 218 -4.74 4.01 9.91
C ILE A 218 -6.23 3.71 9.66
N SER A 219 -6.92 4.56 8.91
CA SER A 219 -8.34 4.38 8.56
C SER A 219 -8.57 3.10 7.76
N SER A 220 -7.65 2.76 6.85
CA SER A 220 -7.68 1.56 6.01
C SER A 220 -7.68 0.28 6.85
N VAL A 221 -6.98 0.29 8.00
CA VAL A 221 -6.93 -0.83 8.94
C VAL A 221 -8.08 -0.79 9.95
N ALA A 222 -8.41 0.39 10.49
CA ALA A 222 -9.37 0.55 11.57
C ALA A 222 -10.85 0.45 11.11
N VAL A 223 -11.17 0.99 9.93
CA VAL A 223 -12.56 1.00 9.43
C VAL A 223 -12.90 -0.37 8.85
N ARG A 224 -13.92 -1.02 9.44
CA ARG A 224 -14.44 -2.31 8.97
C ARG A 224 -15.73 -2.10 8.18
N VAL A 225 -15.70 -2.42 6.89
CA VAL A 225 -16.83 -2.30 5.96
C VAL A 225 -17.36 -3.69 5.62
N ARG A 226 -18.68 -3.82 5.40
CA ARG A 226 -19.25 -5.08 4.90
C ARG A 226 -18.80 -5.32 3.47
N GLN A 227 -18.16 -6.46 3.23
CA GLN A 227 -17.82 -6.85 1.86
C GLN A 227 -19.11 -7.18 1.12
N ALA A 228 -19.35 -6.50 -0.01
CA ALA A 228 -20.47 -6.78 -0.90
C ALA A 228 -19.96 -7.01 -2.32
N VAL A 229 -20.55 -7.99 -2.99
CA VAL A 229 -20.28 -8.31 -4.40
C VAL A 229 -21.60 -8.46 -5.14
N SER A 230 -21.60 -8.03 -6.40
CA SER A 230 -22.73 -8.24 -7.31
C SER A 230 -22.56 -9.57 -8.06
N ALA A 231 -23.64 -10.32 -8.16
CA ALA A 231 -23.73 -11.56 -8.93
C ALA A 231 -25.05 -11.60 -9.70
N ASP A 232 -25.09 -12.31 -10.82
CA ASP A 232 -26.34 -12.47 -11.56
C ASP A 232 -27.20 -13.54 -10.90
N PHE A 233 -28.52 -13.38 -10.96
CA PHE A 233 -29.46 -14.39 -10.48
C PHE A 233 -30.61 -14.60 -11.45
N GLU A 234 -31.23 -15.76 -11.33
CA GLU A 234 -32.44 -16.14 -12.04
C GLU A 234 -33.48 -16.65 -11.05
N ILE A 235 -34.75 -16.30 -11.27
CA ILE A 235 -35.88 -16.87 -10.54
C ILE A 235 -36.19 -18.23 -11.14
N ALA A 236 -36.16 -19.25 -10.31
CA ALA A 236 -36.45 -20.61 -10.70
C ALA A 236 -37.42 -21.25 -9.71
N PRO A 237 -38.15 -22.30 -10.10
CA PRO A 237 -38.97 -23.03 -9.14
C PRO A 237 -38.08 -23.70 -8.09
N GLU A 238 -38.61 -23.81 -6.87
CA GLU A 238 -37.98 -24.58 -5.80
C GLU A 238 -37.92 -26.07 -6.17
N LYS A 239 -38.99 -26.56 -6.81
CA LYS A 239 -39.13 -27.94 -7.28
C LYS A 239 -39.54 -27.96 -8.76
N GLU A 240 -38.80 -28.72 -9.54
CA GLU A 240 -39.09 -29.05 -10.93
C GLU A 240 -39.29 -30.57 -11.04
N ILE A 241 -40.34 -31.00 -11.72
CA ILE A 241 -40.63 -32.43 -11.91
C ILE A 241 -40.54 -32.73 -13.40
N ILE A 242 -39.60 -33.60 -13.76
CA ILE A 242 -39.34 -33.98 -15.14
C ILE A 242 -40.00 -35.33 -15.42
N ALA A 243 -40.88 -35.37 -16.42
CA ALA A 243 -41.47 -36.60 -16.92
C ALA A 243 -40.62 -37.17 -18.05
N TYR A 244 -40.24 -38.45 -17.91
CA TYR A 244 -39.46 -39.18 -18.91
C TYR A 244 -40.33 -40.23 -19.61
N SER A 245 -39.96 -40.59 -20.84
CA SER A 245 -40.67 -41.64 -21.57
C SER A 245 -40.45 -43.00 -20.89
N PRO A 246 -41.52 -43.71 -20.48
CA PRO A 246 -41.38 -45.02 -19.85
C PRO A 246 -41.00 -46.12 -20.84
N PHE A 247 -41.24 -45.90 -22.14
CA PHE A 247 -40.98 -46.86 -23.19
C PHE A 247 -40.74 -46.20 -24.56
N GLU A 248 -40.45 -47.01 -25.57
CA GLU A 248 -40.37 -46.56 -26.97
C GLU A 248 -41.77 -46.46 -27.58
N GLY A 249 -42.12 -45.28 -28.09
CA GLY A 249 -43.43 -45.04 -28.68
C GLY A 249 -43.49 -43.73 -29.44
N ARG A 250 -44.46 -43.63 -30.36
CA ARG A 250 -44.77 -42.39 -31.06
C ARG A 250 -45.76 -41.58 -30.24
N VAL A 251 -45.51 -40.28 -30.09
CA VAL A 251 -46.49 -39.37 -29.47
C VAL A 251 -47.66 -39.18 -30.42
N ALA A 252 -48.88 -39.44 -29.97
CA ALA A 252 -50.09 -39.22 -30.74
C ALA A 252 -50.55 -37.77 -30.63
N THR A 253 -50.76 -37.29 -29.40
CA THR A 253 -51.30 -35.95 -29.14
C THR A 253 -50.68 -35.32 -27.89
N CYS A 254 -50.55 -33.99 -27.91
CA CYS A 254 -50.17 -33.15 -26.79
C CYS A 254 -51.35 -32.24 -26.44
N HIS A 255 -51.92 -32.39 -25.24
CA HIS A 255 -53.12 -31.63 -24.84
C HIS A 255 -52.82 -30.21 -24.38
N PHE A 256 -51.55 -29.92 -24.06
CA PHE A 256 -51.11 -28.64 -23.52
C PHE A 256 -49.93 -28.08 -24.30
N LYS A 257 -49.86 -26.75 -24.40
CA LYS A 257 -48.72 -26.01 -24.95
C LYS A 257 -47.75 -25.62 -23.84
N SER A 258 -46.48 -25.38 -24.18
CA SER A 258 -45.51 -24.84 -23.21
C SER A 258 -46.01 -23.49 -22.67
N GLY A 259 -45.87 -23.28 -21.35
CA GLY A 259 -46.40 -22.14 -20.61
C GLY A 259 -47.82 -22.32 -20.06
N SER A 260 -48.51 -23.43 -20.37
CA SER A 260 -49.85 -23.70 -19.84
C SER A 260 -49.81 -24.08 -18.35
N THR A 261 -50.81 -23.66 -17.58
CA THR A 261 -50.98 -24.11 -16.19
C THR A 261 -51.65 -25.48 -16.17
N VAL A 262 -51.05 -26.43 -15.45
CA VAL A 262 -51.54 -27.81 -15.27
C VAL A 262 -51.74 -28.13 -13.80
N LYS A 263 -52.68 -29.03 -13.51
CA LYS A 263 -52.91 -29.60 -12.18
C LYS A 263 -52.39 -31.02 -12.10
N ASN A 264 -52.14 -31.49 -10.88
CA ASN A 264 -51.81 -32.89 -10.64
C ASN A 264 -52.91 -33.81 -11.22
N GLY A 265 -52.51 -34.75 -12.07
CA GLY A 265 -53.38 -35.73 -12.72
C GLY A 265 -53.85 -35.34 -14.12
N ASP A 266 -53.64 -34.10 -14.57
CA ASP A 266 -53.98 -33.66 -15.92
C ASP A 266 -53.19 -34.47 -16.96
N VAL A 267 -53.86 -34.87 -18.03
CA VAL A 267 -53.25 -35.61 -19.14
C VAL A 267 -52.47 -34.64 -20.01
N VAL A 268 -51.15 -34.76 -20.05
CA VAL A 268 -50.29 -33.86 -20.82
C VAL A 268 -50.07 -34.39 -22.23
N LEU A 269 -49.76 -35.68 -22.32
CA LEU A 269 -49.31 -36.33 -23.54
C LEU A 269 -49.85 -37.75 -23.63
N GLU A 270 -50.22 -38.17 -24.84
CA GLU A 270 -50.64 -39.53 -25.14
C GLU A 270 -49.76 -40.14 -26.23
N PHE A 271 -49.36 -41.39 -26.04
CA PHE A 271 -48.70 -42.20 -27.05
C PHE A 271 -49.72 -42.85 -27.99
N ASP A 272 -49.29 -43.12 -29.21
CA ASP A 272 -50.03 -43.93 -30.17
C ASP A 272 -50.17 -45.36 -29.64
N THR A 273 -51.41 -45.79 -29.47
CA THR A 273 -51.76 -47.09 -28.89
C THR A 273 -52.24 -48.10 -29.91
N GLU A 274 -52.47 -47.74 -31.18
CA GLU A 274 -53.15 -48.61 -32.14
C GLU A 274 -52.43 -49.95 -32.31
N GLU A 275 -51.11 -49.92 -32.53
CA GLU A 275 -50.30 -51.12 -32.67
C GLU A 275 -50.32 -51.98 -31.39
N ARG A 276 -50.31 -51.34 -30.22
CA ARG A 276 -50.31 -52.03 -28.92
C ARG A 276 -51.66 -52.67 -28.60
N VAL A 277 -52.76 -52.02 -28.98
CA VAL A 277 -54.11 -52.59 -28.88
C VAL A 277 -54.25 -53.79 -29.83
N PHE A 278 -53.76 -53.68 -31.07
CA PHE A 278 -53.75 -54.80 -32.01
C PHE A 278 -52.96 -56.00 -31.47
N ASN A 279 -51.74 -55.75 -30.99
CA ASN A 279 -50.88 -56.78 -30.40
C ASN A 279 -51.50 -57.41 -29.14
N LEU A 280 -52.19 -56.61 -28.30
CA LEU A 280 -52.93 -57.13 -27.14
C LEU A 280 -54.04 -58.09 -27.56
N ASN A 281 -54.84 -57.73 -28.56
CA ASN A 281 -55.93 -58.56 -29.06
C ASN A 281 -55.40 -59.85 -29.70
N SER A 282 -54.30 -59.76 -30.46
CA SER A 282 -53.62 -60.93 -31.01
C SER A 282 -53.12 -61.88 -29.90
N ALA A 283 -52.46 -61.35 -28.87
CA ALA A 283 -51.97 -62.13 -27.73
C ALA A 283 -53.11 -62.79 -26.93
N LYS A 284 -54.26 -62.11 -26.76
CA LYS A 284 -55.47 -62.68 -26.14
C LYS A 284 -56.04 -63.84 -26.94
N ASN A 285 -56.10 -63.71 -28.26
CA ASN A 285 -56.59 -64.78 -29.14
C ASN A 285 -55.67 -66.00 -29.09
N GLU A 286 -54.35 -65.79 -29.10
CA GLU A 286 -53.38 -66.88 -28.98
C GLU A 286 -53.48 -67.56 -27.61
N TYR A 287 -53.58 -66.80 -26.52
CA TYR A 287 -53.80 -67.36 -25.18
C TYR A 287 -55.05 -68.24 -25.12
N ASN A 288 -56.18 -67.77 -25.67
CA ASN A 288 -57.43 -68.53 -25.70
C ASN A 288 -57.29 -69.82 -26.51
N ARG A 289 -56.61 -69.74 -27.68
CA ARG A 289 -56.33 -70.90 -28.53
C ARG A 289 -55.45 -71.92 -27.81
N THR A 290 -54.32 -71.50 -27.24
CA THR A 290 -53.40 -72.38 -26.52
C THR A 290 -54.05 -72.94 -25.26
N SER A 291 -54.89 -72.17 -24.57
CA SER A 291 -55.63 -72.66 -23.39
C SER A 291 -56.61 -73.77 -23.77
N ALA A 292 -57.38 -73.58 -24.84
CA ALA A 292 -58.30 -74.62 -25.33
C ALA A 292 -57.54 -75.89 -25.78
N GLN A 293 -56.39 -75.75 -26.45
CA GLN A 293 -55.54 -76.87 -26.82
C GLN A 293 -54.92 -77.57 -25.60
N PHE A 294 -54.44 -76.79 -24.62
CA PHE A 294 -53.93 -77.30 -23.35
C PHE A 294 -54.99 -78.14 -22.63
N ASP A 295 -56.21 -77.64 -22.49
CA ASP A 295 -57.30 -78.37 -21.82
C ASP A 295 -57.65 -79.68 -22.53
N LEU A 296 -57.67 -79.67 -23.87
CA LEU A 296 -57.93 -80.85 -24.70
C LEU A 296 -56.82 -81.90 -24.55
N ILE A 297 -55.56 -81.51 -24.69
CA ILE A 297 -54.40 -82.42 -24.63
C ILE A 297 -54.16 -82.89 -23.19
N GLN A 298 -54.40 -82.04 -22.19
CA GLN A 298 -54.32 -82.43 -20.79
C GLN A 298 -55.31 -83.56 -20.48
N ARG A 299 -56.56 -83.46 -20.96
CA ARG A 299 -57.55 -84.55 -20.83
C ARG A 299 -57.08 -85.84 -21.50
N GLN A 300 -56.47 -85.77 -22.68
CA GLN A 300 -55.93 -86.93 -23.39
C GLN A 300 -54.71 -87.55 -22.68
N SER A 301 -53.89 -86.75 -22.00
CA SER A 301 -52.67 -87.20 -21.31
C SER A 301 -52.94 -88.08 -20.08
N PHE A 302 -54.16 -88.07 -19.55
CA PHE A 302 -54.57 -89.01 -18.50
C PHE A 302 -54.65 -90.45 -19.01
N GLN A 303 -54.92 -90.63 -20.31
CA GLN A 303 -55.02 -91.94 -20.96
C GLN A 303 -53.71 -92.37 -21.64
N ASP A 304 -52.89 -91.40 -22.08
CA ASP A 304 -51.67 -91.65 -22.85
C ASP A 304 -50.46 -90.89 -22.28
N VAL A 305 -49.50 -91.64 -21.73
CA VAL A 305 -48.28 -91.12 -21.11
C VAL A 305 -47.39 -90.38 -22.11
N ALA A 306 -47.42 -90.75 -23.40
CA ALA A 306 -46.61 -90.09 -24.43
C ALA A 306 -47.00 -88.62 -24.64
N LYS A 307 -48.24 -88.22 -24.29
CA LYS A 307 -48.74 -86.86 -24.43
C LYS A 307 -48.34 -85.92 -23.30
N ARG A 308 -47.76 -86.41 -22.20
CA ARG A 308 -47.32 -85.56 -21.05
C ARG A 308 -46.31 -84.49 -21.45
N GLY A 309 -45.39 -84.81 -22.38
CA GLY A 309 -44.45 -83.82 -22.91
C GLY A 309 -45.13 -82.69 -23.68
N GLN A 310 -46.19 -83.00 -24.44
CA GLN A 310 -46.98 -82.00 -25.17
C GLN A 310 -47.78 -81.09 -24.22
N VAL A 311 -48.32 -81.64 -23.12
CA VAL A 311 -48.98 -80.82 -22.08
C VAL A 311 -48.02 -79.78 -21.52
N LYS A 312 -46.78 -80.17 -21.20
CA LYS A 312 -45.79 -79.24 -20.66
C LYS A 312 -45.41 -78.14 -21.66
N LEU A 313 -45.28 -78.48 -22.94
CA LEU A 313 -45.02 -77.49 -24.00
C LEU A 313 -46.18 -76.50 -24.15
N LEU A 314 -47.43 -76.98 -24.15
CA LEU A 314 -48.63 -76.13 -24.23
C LEU A 314 -48.79 -75.25 -22.98
N GLU A 315 -48.42 -75.74 -21.79
CA GLU A 315 -48.38 -74.95 -20.57
C GLU A 315 -47.43 -73.76 -20.71
N LEU A 316 -46.19 -73.99 -21.18
CA LEU A 316 -45.19 -72.94 -21.41
C LEU A 316 -45.64 -71.95 -22.50
N GLN A 317 -46.32 -72.42 -23.55
CA GLN A 317 -46.87 -71.54 -24.59
C GLN A 317 -48.02 -70.67 -24.06
N ARG A 318 -48.90 -71.24 -23.23
CA ARG A 318 -49.98 -70.50 -22.55
C ARG A 318 -49.40 -69.45 -21.59
N GLU A 319 -48.34 -69.81 -20.86
CA GLU A 319 -47.64 -68.88 -19.98
C GLU A 319 -47.00 -67.73 -20.78
N LYS A 320 -46.32 -68.03 -21.88
CA LYS A 320 -45.75 -67.03 -22.79
C LYS A 320 -46.78 -66.04 -23.30
N SER A 321 -47.91 -66.52 -23.83
CA SER A 321 -49.00 -65.65 -24.30
C SER A 321 -49.61 -64.82 -23.17
N SER A 322 -49.69 -65.35 -21.94
CA SER A 322 -50.11 -64.56 -20.77
C SER A 322 -49.14 -63.42 -20.43
N ILE A 323 -47.84 -63.63 -20.60
CA ILE A 323 -46.80 -62.60 -20.43
C ILE A 323 -46.95 -61.55 -21.52
N ASP A 324 -47.23 -61.94 -22.77
CA ASP A 324 -47.45 -61.01 -23.87
C ASP A 324 -48.70 -60.13 -23.66
N ILE A 325 -49.78 -60.68 -23.10
CA ILE A 325 -50.96 -59.90 -22.68
C ILE A 325 -50.56 -58.87 -21.62
N LYS A 326 -49.91 -59.31 -20.53
CA LYS A 326 -49.48 -58.43 -19.44
C LYS A 326 -48.55 -57.32 -19.92
N ARG A 327 -47.64 -57.64 -20.84
CA ARG A 327 -46.70 -56.70 -21.46
C ARG A 327 -47.44 -55.62 -22.25
N ASN A 328 -48.37 -55.99 -23.12
CA ASN A 328 -49.13 -55.01 -23.91
C ASN A 328 -50.07 -54.18 -23.04
N GLN A 329 -50.69 -54.77 -22.01
CA GLN A 329 -51.46 -54.01 -21.00
C GLN A 329 -50.59 -52.98 -20.29
N TRP A 330 -49.39 -53.38 -19.84
CA TRP A 330 -48.45 -52.47 -19.18
C TRP A 330 -48.08 -51.26 -20.04
N TYR A 331 -47.91 -51.44 -21.36
CA TYR A 331 -47.68 -50.35 -22.31
C TYR A 331 -48.89 -49.43 -22.43
N LEU A 332 -50.10 -49.99 -22.55
CA LEU A 332 -51.33 -49.21 -22.67
C LEU A 332 -51.62 -48.41 -21.39
N ASP A 333 -51.44 -49.01 -20.21
CA ASP A 333 -51.64 -48.33 -18.92
C ASP A 333 -50.70 -47.13 -18.73
N ARG A 334 -49.55 -47.13 -19.41
CA ARG A 334 -48.53 -46.07 -19.38
C ARG A 334 -48.47 -45.23 -20.65
N SER A 335 -49.42 -45.42 -21.57
CA SER A 335 -49.51 -44.64 -22.81
C SER A 335 -49.98 -43.22 -22.57
N THR A 336 -50.67 -42.97 -21.46
CA THR A 336 -51.12 -41.65 -21.04
C THR A 336 -50.18 -41.10 -19.98
N VAL A 337 -49.44 -40.03 -20.30
CA VAL A 337 -48.52 -39.37 -19.37
C VAL A 337 -49.20 -38.17 -18.74
N ARG A 338 -49.24 -38.15 -17.41
CA ARG A 338 -49.94 -37.15 -16.60
C ARG A 338 -48.95 -36.24 -15.86
N ALA A 339 -49.39 -35.04 -15.52
CA ALA A 339 -48.64 -34.16 -14.64
C ALA A 339 -48.67 -34.69 -13.19
N GLU A 340 -47.49 -34.82 -12.55
CA GLU A 340 -47.39 -35.31 -11.16
C GLU A 340 -47.63 -34.21 -10.10
N ALA A 341 -47.65 -32.94 -10.49
CA ALA A 341 -47.88 -31.80 -9.61
C ALA A 341 -48.56 -30.63 -10.33
N ASP A 342 -49.08 -29.70 -9.53
CA ASP A 342 -49.60 -28.42 -10.04
C ASP A 342 -48.45 -27.49 -10.43
N GLY A 343 -48.55 -26.81 -11.57
CA GLY A 343 -47.53 -25.85 -11.99
C GLY A 343 -47.68 -25.35 -13.42
N VAL A 344 -46.60 -24.79 -13.94
CA VAL A 344 -46.49 -24.37 -15.35
C VAL A 344 -45.74 -25.45 -16.12
N LEU A 345 -46.34 -25.94 -17.20
CA LEU A 345 -45.76 -26.97 -18.05
C LEU A 345 -44.74 -26.38 -19.01
N ASP A 346 -43.55 -26.97 -19.09
CA ASP A 346 -42.61 -26.78 -20.19
C ASP A 346 -42.41 -28.09 -20.97
N ILE A 347 -43.04 -28.15 -22.14
CA ILE A 347 -42.96 -29.25 -23.11
C ILE A 347 -42.14 -28.84 -24.35
N GLY A 348 -41.53 -27.65 -24.36
CA GLY A 348 -40.95 -27.08 -25.57
C GLY A 348 -41.98 -26.88 -26.69
N GLU A 349 -41.65 -27.31 -27.91
CA GLU A 349 -42.55 -27.21 -29.07
C GLU A 349 -43.46 -28.44 -29.16
N ALA A 350 -44.67 -28.33 -28.60
CA ALA A 350 -45.67 -29.40 -28.62
C ALA A 350 -45.94 -29.95 -30.03
N ASP A 351 -46.08 -29.07 -31.03
CA ASP A 351 -46.33 -29.45 -32.43
C ASP A 351 -45.21 -30.29 -33.05
N LYS A 352 -43.96 -30.15 -32.58
CA LYS A 352 -42.82 -30.97 -33.03
C LYS A 352 -42.71 -32.30 -32.27
N LEU A 353 -43.27 -32.36 -31.07
CA LEU A 353 -43.33 -33.58 -30.27
C LEU A 353 -44.44 -34.51 -30.78
N GLU A 354 -45.58 -33.96 -31.20
CA GLU A 354 -46.63 -34.74 -31.84
C GLU A 354 -46.10 -35.47 -33.08
N GLY A 355 -46.38 -36.77 -33.18
CA GLY A 355 -45.89 -37.64 -34.24
C GLY A 355 -44.43 -38.06 -34.13
N LYS A 356 -43.66 -37.53 -33.17
CA LYS A 356 -42.26 -37.90 -32.94
C LYS A 356 -42.16 -39.26 -32.22
N ALA A 357 -41.22 -40.10 -32.66
CA ALA A 357 -40.86 -41.32 -31.94
C ALA A 357 -39.90 -40.98 -30.78
N MET A 358 -40.25 -41.41 -29.58
CA MET A 358 -39.49 -41.19 -28.35
C MET A 358 -38.87 -42.50 -27.87
N ARG A 359 -37.67 -42.43 -27.30
CA ARG A 359 -36.99 -43.58 -26.69
C ARG A 359 -37.19 -43.62 -25.17
N PRO A 360 -37.08 -44.80 -24.54
CA PRO A 360 -37.13 -44.91 -23.09
C PRO A 360 -36.08 -44.00 -22.43
N GLY A 361 -36.49 -43.23 -21.44
CA GLY A 361 -35.62 -42.30 -20.71
C GLY A 361 -35.43 -40.93 -21.37
N GLU A 362 -35.99 -40.68 -22.57
CA GLU A 362 -35.99 -39.33 -23.13
C GLU A 362 -36.95 -38.41 -22.36
N LYS A 363 -36.55 -37.14 -22.15
CA LYS A 363 -37.39 -36.12 -21.49
C LYS A 363 -38.59 -35.79 -22.38
N LEU A 364 -39.79 -35.93 -21.83
CA LEU A 364 -41.04 -35.57 -22.50
C LEU A 364 -41.38 -34.10 -22.21
N PHE A 365 -41.49 -33.76 -20.94
CA PHE A 365 -41.81 -32.42 -20.46
C PHE A 365 -41.35 -32.25 -19.01
N GLU A 366 -41.41 -31.03 -18.51
CA GLU A 366 -41.24 -30.74 -17.09
C GLU A 366 -42.34 -29.82 -16.57
N VAL A 367 -42.66 -29.95 -15.29
CA VAL A 367 -43.63 -29.10 -14.60
C VAL A 367 -42.88 -28.27 -13.57
N LEU A 368 -43.00 -26.94 -13.72
CA LEU A 368 -42.38 -25.94 -12.86
C LEU A 368 -43.38 -25.53 -11.77
N GLU A 369 -43.10 -25.84 -10.51
CA GLU A 369 -43.98 -25.47 -9.40
C GLU A 369 -43.98 -23.93 -9.20
N THR A 370 -45.16 -23.31 -9.29
CA THR A 370 -45.31 -21.84 -9.21
C THR A 370 -45.52 -21.33 -7.79
N LYS A 371 -45.92 -22.20 -6.86
CA LYS A 371 -46.21 -21.83 -5.46
C LYS A 371 -44.96 -21.45 -4.67
N SER A 372 -43.81 -21.99 -5.05
CA SER A 372 -42.55 -21.83 -4.34
C SER A 372 -41.44 -21.45 -5.32
N LEU A 373 -41.10 -20.17 -5.34
CA LEU A 373 -40.03 -19.64 -6.17
C LEU A 373 -38.77 -19.37 -5.33
N VAL A 374 -37.62 -19.68 -5.91
CA VAL A 374 -36.31 -19.40 -5.34
C VAL A 374 -35.48 -18.58 -6.32
N ALA A 375 -34.68 -17.66 -5.79
CA ALA A 375 -33.65 -17.02 -6.59
C ALA A 375 -32.39 -17.91 -6.57
N ARG A 376 -31.96 -18.36 -7.76
CA ARG A 376 -30.69 -19.06 -7.99
C ARG A 376 -29.66 -18.01 -8.39
N ILE A 377 -28.72 -17.72 -7.48
CA ILE A 377 -27.67 -16.72 -7.70
C ILE A 377 -26.38 -17.44 -8.09
N TYR A 378 -25.74 -16.94 -9.15
CA TYR A 378 -24.49 -17.47 -9.69
C TYR A 378 -23.31 -16.60 -9.22
N LEU A 379 -22.76 -16.92 -8.05
CA LEU A 379 -21.63 -16.17 -7.50
C LEU A 379 -20.30 -16.72 -8.03
N ASP A 380 -19.59 -15.91 -8.81
CA ASP A 380 -18.25 -16.24 -9.33
C ASP A 380 -17.29 -16.71 -8.22
N GLU A 381 -16.55 -17.79 -8.47
CA GLU A 381 -15.59 -18.36 -7.51
C GLU A 381 -14.57 -17.35 -6.99
N ARG A 382 -14.17 -16.37 -7.83
CA ARG A 382 -13.23 -15.31 -7.45
C ARG A 382 -13.78 -14.42 -6.35
N ASN A 383 -15.09 -14.43 -6.14
CA ASN A 383 -15.80 -13.66 -5.14
C ASN A 383 -16.34 -14.49 -3.98
N ALA A 384 -15.90 -15.75 -3.84
CA ALA A 384 -16.35 -16.65 -2.77
C ALA A 384 -16.08 -16.14 -1.34
N SER A 385 -15.26 -15.10 -1.13
CA SER A 385 -14.95 -14.58 0.21
C SER A 385 -16.14 -13.98 0.95
N VAL A 386 -17.23 -13.64 0.24
CA VAL A 386 -18.48 -13.18 0.89
C VAL A 386 -19.35 -14.33 1.39
N ILE A 387 -19.09 -15.57 0.95
CA ILE A 387 -19.81 -16.77 1.39
C ILE A 387 -19.46 -17.05 2.85
N GLY A 388 -20.47 -17.19 3.70
CA GLY A 388 -20.30 -17.54 5.10
C GLY A 388 -21.62 -17.55 5.87
N PRO A 389 -21.57 -17.82 7.19
CA PRO A 389 -22.78 -17.95 8.02
C PRO A 389 -23.64 -16.68 8.09
N GLU A 390 -23.02 -15.51 7.94
CA GLU A 390 -23.70 -14.20 8.00
C GLU A 390 -24.02 -13.61 6.62
N CYS A 391 -24.13 -14.46 5.59
CA CYS A 391 -24.40 -14.03 4.23
C CYS A 391 -25.80 -13.39 4.13
N LYS A 392 -25.84 -12.15 3.66
CA LYS A 392 -27.09 -11.41 3.36
C LYS A 392 -27.18 -11.15 1.88
N VAL A 393 -28.37 -11.31 1.31
CA VAL A 393 -28.61 -11.08 -0.11
C VAL A 393 -29.70 -10.03 -0.27
N ALA A 394 -29.48 -9.07 -1.15
CA ALA A 394 -30.50 -8.19 -1.67
C ALA A 394 -30.63 -8.41 -3.18
N LEU A 395 -31.83 -8.68 -3.67
CA LEU A 395 -32.08 -9.02 -5.06
C LEU A 395 -32.73 -7.82 -5.78
N TYR A 396 -32.25 -7.52 -6.98
CA TYR A 396 -32.76 -6.44 -7.82
C TYR A 396 -33.09 -7.00 -9.20
N LEU A 397 -34.36 -7.00 -9.60
CA LEU A 397 -34.77 -7.48 -10.93
C LEU A 397 -34.37 -6.48 -12.00
N HIS A 398 -33.99 -6.96 -13.19
CA HIS A 398 -33.79 -6.07 -14.34
C HIS A 398 -35.08 -5.35 -14.75
N ALA A 399 -36.23 -6.02 -14.59
CA ALA A 399 -37.53 -5.47 -14.91
C ALA A 399 -38.01 -4.39 -13.91
N ARG A 400 -37.50 -4.40 -12.67
CA ARG A 400 -37.93 -3.51 -11.57
C ARG A 400 -36.75 -3.16 -10.64
N PRO A 401 -35.78 -2.36 -11.13
CA PRO A 401 -34.57 -2.02 -10.36
C PRO A 401 -34.84 -1.18 -9.10
N GLU A 402 -35.97 -0.47 -9.05
CA GLU A 402 -36.41 0.36 -7.92
C GLU A 402 -36.85 -0.46 -6.69
N SER A 403 -37.25 -1.71 -6.90
CA SER A 403 -37.77 -2.58 -5.85
C SER A 403 -36.75 -3.63 -5.43
N THR A 404 -36.43 -3.66 -4.14
CA THR A 404 -35.60 -4.72 -3.56
C THR A 404 -36.46 -5.94 -3.24
N LEU A 405 -36.07 -7.08 -3.78
CA LEU A 405 -36.57 -8.38 -3.36
C LEU A 405 -35.76 -8.86 -2.16
N ASN A 406 -36.44 -9.01 -1.03
CA ASN A 406 -35.87 -9.59 0.17
C ASN A 406 -36.07 -11.11 0.14
N GLY A 407 -35.07 -11.83 0.66
CA GLY A 407 -35.15 -13.27 0.76
C GLY A 407 -34.12 -13.82 1.73
N THR A 408 -34.35 -15.06 2.15
CA THR A 408 -33.51 -15.78 3.11
C THR A 408 -32.71 -16.85 2.39
N VAL A 409 -31.39 -16.90 2.62
CA VAL A 409 -30.52 -17.92 2.03
C VAL A 409 -30.89 -19.30 2.59
N ILE A 410 -31.32 -20.21 1.73
CA ILE A 410 -31.67 -21.60 2.08
C ILE A 410 -30.40 -22.46 2.07
N SER A 411 -29.63 -22.37 1.00
CA SER A 411 -28.45 -23.20 0.80
C SER A 411 -27.45 -22.54 -0.13
N ILE A 412 -26.19 -22.96 0.02
CA ILE A 412 -25.06 -22.55 -0.81
C ILE A 412 -24.38 -23.84 -1.28
N SER A 413 -24.06 -23.94 -2.57
CA SER A 413 -23.38 -25.12 -3.09
C SER A 413 -22.02 -25.30 -2.40
N PRO A 414 -21.63 -26.53 -2.01
CA PRO A 414 -20.36 -26.76 -1.32
C PRO A 414 -19.16 -26.62 -2.27
N LYS A 415 -19.38 -26.79 -3.57
CA LYS A 415 -18.38 -26.65 -4.63
C LYS A 415 -18.90 -25.74 -5.73
N PRO A 416 -18.02 -25.04 -6.46
CA PRO A 416 -18.43 -24.29 -7.64
C PRO A 416 -18.85 -25.24 -8.76
N VAL A 417 -19.83 -24.81 -9.55
CA VAL A 417 -20.35 -25.54 -10.72
C VAL A 417 -20.07 -24.73 -11.97
N LEU A 418 -19.72 -25.43 -13.05
CA LEU A 418 -19.53 -24.80 -14.36
C LEU A 418 -20.90 -24.38 -14.90
N THR A 419 -21.09 -23.07 -15.05
CA THR A 419 -22.33 -22.49 -15.60
C THR A 419 -22.25 -22.46 -17.13
N GLU A 420 -23.39 -22.31 -17.81
CA GLU A 420 -23.49 -22.19 -19.29
C GLU A 420 -22.57 -21.10 -19.86
N THR A 421 -22.32 -20.03 -19.09
CA THR A 421 -21.38 -18.95 -19.42
C THR A 421 -19.91 -19.35 -19.31
N LYS A 422 -19.59 -20.64 -19.14
CA LYS A 422 -18.23 -21.21 -18.95
C LYS A 422 -17.46 -20.59 -17.78
N LYS A 423 -18.17 -20.21 -16.72
CA LYS A 423 -17.57 -19.70 -15.47
C LYS A 423 -17.90 -20.63 -14.31
N TYR A 424 -16.96 -20.78 -13.40
CA TYR A 424 -17.15 -21.50 -12.13
C TYR A 424 -17.86 -20.59 -11.14
N CYS A 425 -19.07 -20.99 -10.73
CA CYS A 425 -19.90 -20.22 -9.81
C CYS A 425 -20.39 -21.10 -8.66
N TYR A 426 -20.42 -20.52 -7.46
CA TYR A 426 -21.17 -21.05 -6.32
C TYR A 426 -22.65 -20.72 -6.50
N LEU A 427 -23.52 -21.72 -6.39
CA LEU A 427 -24.96 -21.56 -6.50
C LEU A 427 -25.53 -21.24 -5.12
N ILE A 428 -26.12 -20.06 -4.96
CA ILE A 428 -26.81 -19.67 -3.73
C ILE A 428 -28.31 -19.71 -4.01
N LYS A 429 -29.05 -20.54 -3.26
CA LYS A 429 -30.52 -20.60 -3.31
C LYS A 429 -31.10 -19.71 -2.23
N VAL A 430 -31.92 -18.75 -2.62
CA VAL A 430 -32.58 -17.81 -1.72
C VAL A 430 -34.10 -17.98 -1.82
N LYS A 431 -34.74 -18.23 -0.68
CA LYS A 431 -36.21 -18.23 -0.55
C LYS A 431 -36.69 -16.79 -0.61
N LEU A 432 -37.66 -16.52 -1.47
CA LEU A 432 -38.27 -15.21 -1.58
C LEU A 432 -39.37 -15.07 -0.53
N ASP A 433 -39.46 -13.91 0.13
CA ASP A 433 -40.57 -13.63 1.05
C ASP A 433 -41.81 -13.29 0.22
N ASP A 434 -42.72 -14.26 0.15
CA ASP A 434 -43.85 -14.42 -0.80
C ASP A 434 -44.97 -13.35 -0.70
N LYS A 435 -44.61 -12.06 -0.81
CA LYS A 435 -45.57 -10.95 -0.71
C LYS A 435 -45.66 -10.21 -2.04
N GLN A 436 -46.65 -10.60 -2.84
CA GLN A 436 -47.33 -9.75 -3.83
C GLN A 436 -46.57 -9.37 -5.11
N GLN A 437 -45.48 -10.04 -5.44
CA GLN A 437 -44.82 -9.83 -6.74
C GLN A 437 -45.22 -10.95 -7.69
N ASN A 438 -45.90 -10.61 -8.80
CA ASN A 438 -46.12 -11.52 -9.94
C ASN A 438 -44.76 -11.85 -10.59
N LEU A 439 -44.02 -12.75 -9.94
CA LEU A 439 -42.73 -13.25 -10.39
C LEU A 439 -42.97 -14.41 -11.36
N ILE A 440 -42.17 -14.44 -12.42
CA ILE A 440 -42.22 -15.48 -13.45
C ILE A 440 -40.89 -16.21 -13.42
N CYS A 441 -40.92 -17.53 -13.56
CA CYS A 441 -39.71 -18.34 -13.76
C CYS A 441 -38.91 -17.80 -14.96
N GLY A 442 -37.59 -17.78 -14.85
CA GLY A 442 -36.69 -17.23 -15.87
C GLY A 442 -36.45 -15.73 -15.77
N MET A 443 -37.13 -14.99 -14.88
CA MET A 443 -36.79 -13.59 -14.61
C MET A 443 -35.36 -13.48 -14.06
N ARG A 444 -34.59 -12.52 -14.60
CA ARG A 444 -33.19 -12.28 -14.21
C ARG A 444 -32.98 -10.94 -13.54
N GLY A 445 -31.89 -10.85 -12.79
CA GLY A 445 -31.49 -9.63 -12.12
C GLY A 445 -30.09 -9.69 -11.53
N ILE A 446 -29.78 -8.66 -10.73
CA ILE A 446 -28.52 -8.53 -10.01
C ILE A 446 -28.76 -8.76 -8.53
N ALA A 447 -28.01 -9.68 -7.94
CA ALA A 447 -27.99 -9.98 -6.53
C ALA A 447 -26.78 -9.30 -5.89
N ARG A 448 -27.01 -8.48 -4.87
CA ARG A 448 -25.95 -7.95 -4.00
C ARG A 448 -25.75 -8.90 -2.82
N VAL A 449 -24.70 -9.69 -2.88
CA VAL A 449 -24.30 -10.66 -1.85
C VAL A 449 -23.34 -9.98 -0.89
N SER A 450 -23.74 -9.85 0.37
CA SER A 450 -22.97 -9.20 1.43
C SER A 450 -22.50 -10.21 2.47
N GLY A 451 -21.20 -10.27 2.71
CA GLY A 451 -20.58 -11.15 3.68
C GLY A 451 -20.20 -10.46 4.98
N LYS A 452 -19.18 -11.01 5.65
CA LYS A 452 -18.62 -10.46 6.90
C LYS A 452 -18.01 -9.07 6.69
N LYS A 453 -17.84 -8.35 7.80
CA LYS A 453 -17.11 -7.08 7.81
C LYS A 453 -15.61 -7.35 7.65
N VAL A 454 -14.98 -6.74 6.65
CA VAL A 454 -13.55 -6.79 6.34
C VAL A 454 -12.92 -5.41 6.52
N SER A 455 -11.60 -5.32 6.66
CA SER A 455 -10.91 -4.02 6.70
C SER A 455 -11.07 -3.28 5.37
N LEU A 456 -11.17 -1.95 5.43
CA LEU A 456 -11.28 -1.11 4.25
C LEU A 456 -10.10 -1.30 3.29
N GLY A 457 -8.89 -1.48 3.82
CA GLY A 457 -7.70 -1.77 3.02
C GLY A 457 -7.82 -3.08 2.24
N TYR A 458 -8.31 -4.14 2.88
CA TYR A 458 -8.59 -5.38 2.16
C TYR A 458 -9.64 -5.15 1.07
N TYR A 459 -10.73 -4.45 1.39
CA TYR A 459 -11.80 -4.15 0.43
C TYR A 459 -11.29 -3.41 -0.82
N LEU A 460 -10.44 -2.39 -0.66
CA LEU A 460 -9.90 -1.58 -1.76
C LEU A 460 -8.80 -2.31 -2.56
N PHE A 461 -7.84 -2.93 -1.87
CA PHE A 461 -6.64 -3.46 -2.52
C PHE A 461 -6.71 -4.95 -2.88
N ARG A 462 -7.83 -5.65 -2.59
CA ARG A 462 -7.99 -7.08 -2.89
C ARG A 462 -7.68 -7.43 -4.35
N HIS A 463 -8.18 -6.66 -5.30
CA HIS A 463 -7.96 -6.92 -6.72
C HIS A 463 -6.49 -6.77 -7.12
N MET A 464 -5.78 -5.78 -6.58
CA MET A 464 -4.34 -5.61 -6.81
C MET A 464 -3.53 -6.75 -6.21
N VAL A 465 -3.87 -7.21 -5.00
CA VAL A 465 -3.18 -8.35 -4.36
C VAL A 465 -3.37 -9.64 -5.16
N LEU A 466 -4.59 -9.88 -5.67
CA LEU A 466 -4.87 -11.05 -6.52
C LEU A 466 -4.09 -10.98 -7.84
N TRP A 467 -4.02 -9.80 -8.47
CA TRP A 467 -3.25 -9.59 -9.68
C TRP A 467 -1.74 -9.81 -9.46
N TYR A 468 -1.18 -9.25 -8.37
CA TYR A 468 0.23 -9.45 -8.02
C TYR A 468 0.58 -10.93 -7.78
N ARG A 469 -0.34 -11.73 -7.24
CA ARG A 469 -0.13 -13.17 -7.04
C ARG A 469 -0.23 -14.02 -8.31
N GLN A 470 -0.77 -13.47 -9.39
CA GLN A 470 -0.87 -14.15 -10.69
C GLN A 470 0.37 -13.92 -11.58
N LEU A 471 1.15 -12.88 -11.28
CA LEU A 471 2.49 -12.64 -11.81
C LEU A 471 3.49 -13.60 -11.16
#